data_AF-A0A353EFV0-F1
#
_entry.id   AF-A0A353EFV0-F1
#
_cell.length_a   1.000
_cell.length_b   1.000
_cell.length_c   1.000
_cell.angle_alpha   90.00
_cell.angle_beta   90.00
_cell.angle_gamma   90.00
#
_symmetry.space_group_name_H-M   'P 1'
#
loop_
_entity.id
_entity.type
_entity.pdbx_description
1 polymer ?
#
loop_
_entity_poly.entity_id
_entity_poly.type
_entity_poly.pdbx_seq_one_letter_code
_entity_poly.pdbx_strand_id
1 'polypeptide(L)'
;AARTRNSEACNEDDSLVPEVEVVKHLASSIDGSGAQNIMTLMKSKHGFKIFVGVVKENIGWIDVWSSDWSTKTACERIIRSFQKSIFTLEVTQEYVEFIFRLGLHWNSISNIIPKPEFLHWVELLHDTQVNPRSFDADDYVYLLDLDPDTKPTPFQIRQGMDASGQWLRQGEFAAGWFEAGDHVETYIENDIPDAAVNVIEHCVKHVFEPIRQKWALRLYRMAFWAHSNAKRRGPKSVDFYTMAHLIHGDLPLEHLPFMRDLAMATLSAYADEFGKEST
;
A
#
# COMPACT_ATOMS: atom_id res chain seq x y z
N ALA A 1 45.42 44.28 26.85
CA ALA A 1 44.72 43.01 27.09
C ALA A 1 44.00 42.60 25.81
N ALA A 2 44.62 41.69 25.06
CA ALA A 2 44.09 41.20 23.78
C ALA A 2 42.97 40.19 24.05
N ARG A 3 41.77 40.43 23.51
CA ARG A 3 40.69 39.44 23.45
C ARG A 3 40.91 38.60 22.20
N THR A 4 41.47 37.42 22.38
CA THR A 4 41.52 36.36 21.37
C THR A 4 40.08 35.96 21.06
N ARG A 5 39.60 36.24 19.84
CA ARG A 5 38.39 35.59 19.32
C ARG A 5 38.78 34.17 18.97
N ASN A 6 38.34 33.20 19.76
CA ASN A 6 38.26 31.83 19.29
C ASN A 6 37.18 31.80 18.21
N SER A 7 37.58 31.95 16.95
CA SER A 7 36.79 31.44 15.83
C SER A 7 36.95 29.92 15.86
N GLU A 8 36.06 29.25 16.58
CA GLU A 8 35.80 27.84 16.29
C GLU A 8 35.38 27.80 14.82
N ALA A 9 36.26 27.25 13.98
CA ALA A 9 35.91 26.91 12.62
C ALA A 9 34.73 25.94 12.71
N CYS A 10 33.54 26.38 12.34
CA CYS A 10 32.50 25.46 11.91
C CYS A 10 33.13 24.64 10.79
N ASN A 11 33.43 23.37 11.06
CA ASN A 11 33.84 22.44 10.03
C ASN A 11 32.73 22.46 8.97
N GLU A 12 33.07 22.86 7.74
CA GLU A 12 32.14 22.86 6.59
C GLU A 12 31.57 21.45 6.30
N ASP A 13 32.12 20.41 6.93
CA ASP A 13 31.74 19.00 6.78
C ASP A 13 30.51 18.58 7.60
N ASP A 14 30.01 19.40 8.54
CA ASP A 14 28.83 19.06 9.38
C ASP A 14 27.49 19.36 8.70
N SER A 15 27.51 19.85 7.46
CA SER A 15 26.33 20.29 6.69
C SER A 15 25.88 19.31 5.61
N LEU A 16 26.60 18.21 5.39
CA LEU A 16 26.33 17.27 4.32
C LEU A 16 25.55 16.06 4.85
N VAL A 17 24.33 15.88 4.34
CA VAL A 17 23.58 14.63 4.44
C VAL A 17 24.54 13.49 4.05
N PRO A 18 24.73 12.46 4.90
CA PRO A 18 25.73 11.44 4.64
C PRO A 18 25.43 10.76 3.32
N GLU A 19 26.46 10.53 2.50
CA GLU A 19 26.31 9.75 1.28
C GLU A 19 25.79 8.35 1.64
N VAL A 20 24.67 7.97 1.03
CA VAL A 20 24.03 6.67 1.25
C VAL A 20 23.91 5.86 -0.03
N GLU A 21 24.10 4.57 0.12
CA GLU A 21 23.78 3.55 -0.87
C GLU A 21 22.48 2.87 -0.45
N VAL A 22 21.45 2.91 -1.30
CA VAL A 22 20.24 2.12 -1.09
C VAL A 22 20.57 0.65 -1.31
N VAL A 23 20.36 -0.16 -0.27
CA VAL A 23 20.58 -1.61 -0.32
C VAL A 23 19.36 -2.33 -0.88
N LYS A 24 18.15 -1.93 -0.44
CA LYS A 24 16.87 -2.44 -0.95
C LYS A 24 15.69 -1.62 -0.43
N HIS A 25 14.62 -1.59 -1.21
CA HIS A 25 13.30 -1.17 -0.77
C HIS A 25 12.37 -2.36 -0.61
N LEU A 26 11.49 -2.29 0.37
CA LEU A 26 10.46 -3.29 0.59
C LEU A 26 9.11 -2.60 0.69
N ALA A 27 8.07 -3.20 0.13
CA ALA A 27 6.70 -2.74 0.29
C ALA A 27 5.79 -3.92 0.61
N SER A 28 4.94 -3.77 1.62
CA SER A 28 3.90 -4.76 1.90
C SER A 28 2.85 -4.79 0.79
N SER A 29 2.01 -5.83 0.78
CA SER A 29 0.71 -5.71 0.12
C SER A 29 -0.10 -4.56 0.75
N ILE A 30 -1.09 -4.07 0.01
CA ILE A 30 -2.08 -3.11 0.50
C ILE A 30 -3.20 -3.91 1.14
N ASP A 31 -3.55 -3.61 2.39
CA ASP A 31 -4.63 -4.32 3.09
C ASP A 31 -6.03 -3.80 2.70
N GLY A 32 -7.07 -4.42 3.26
CA GLY A 32 -8.46 -4.03 3.01
C GLY A 32 -8.82 -2.62 3.50
N SER A 33 -8.06 -2.08 4.46
CA SER A 33 -8.23 -0.69 4.93
C SER A 33 -7.50 0.33 4.04
N GLY A 34 -6.68 -0.14 3.10
CA GLY A 34 -5.86 0.71 2.22
C GLY A 34 -4.50 1.10 2.83
N ALA A 35 -4.07 0.44 3.91
CA ALA A 35 -2.77 0.69 4.52
C ALA A 35 -1.66 -0.14 3.84
N GLN A 36 -0.46 0.45 3.77
CA GLN A 36 0.73 -0.18 3.22
C GLN A 36 1.97 0.24 4.02
N ASN A 37 2.85 -0.72 4.28
CA ASN A 37 4.17 -0.47 4.86
C ASN A 37 5.21 -0.34 3.75
N ILE A 38 6.04 0.69 3.83
CA ILE A 38 7.21 0.90 2.97
C ILE A 38 8.45 0.88 3.84
N MET A 39 9.52 0.22 3.39
CA MET A 39 10.79 0.18 4.11
C MET A 39 11.94 0.45 3.14
N THR A 40 12.97 1.14 3.62
CA THR A 40 14.23 1.28 2.88
C THR A 40 15.39 0.93 3.79
N LEU A 41 16.23 -0.01 3.35
CA LEU A 41 17.52 -0.29 3.96
C LEU A 41 18.60 0.47 3.20
N MET A 42 19.36 1.28 3.92
CA MET A 42 20.48 2.07 3.38
C MET A 42 21.78 1.69 4.07
N LYS A 43 22.89 2.02 3.41
CA LYS A 43 24.26 1.84 3.90
C LYS A 43 25.02 3.16 3.73
N SER A 44 25.83 3.53 4.70
CA SER A 44 26.75 4.67 4.63
C SER A 44 28.08 4.31 5.29
N LYS A 45 28.99 5.29 5.37
CA LYS A 45 30.22 5.19 6.18
C LYS A 45 29.95 4.90 7.68
N HIS A 46 28.75 5.24 8.17
CA HIS A 46 28.34 5.05 9.57
C HIS A 46 27.70 3.68 9.85
N GLY A 47 27.48 2.85 8.83
CA GLY A 47 26.84 1.55 8.97
C GLY A 47 25.56 1.44 8.14
N PHE A 48 24.55 0.74 8.67
CA PHE A 48 23.27 0.51 8.01
C PHE A 48 22.15 1.22 8.76
N LYS A 49 21.17 1.73 8.03
CA LYS A 49 19.98 2.38 8.59
C LYS A 49 18.74 1.87 7.88
N ILE A 50 17.67 1.65 8.64
CA ILE A 50 16.37 1.31 8.07
C ILE A 50 15.36 2.41 8.37
N PHE A 51 14.60 2.78 7.35
CA PHE A 51 13.35 3.51 7.50
C PHE A 51 12.18 2.56 7.31
N VAL A 52 11.12 2.77 8.08
CA VAL A 52 9.83 2.09 7.96
C VAL A 52 8.75 3.16 8.06
N GLY A 53 7.84 3.19 7.10
CA GLY A 53 6.69 4.08 7.13
C GLY A 53 5.40 3.36 6.80
N VAL A 54 4.31 3.88 7.35
CA VAL A 54 2.94 3.44 7.09
C VAL A 54 2.22 4.54 6.35
N VAL A 55 1.74 4.23 5.16
CA VAL A 55 0.88 5.09 4.36
C VAL A 55 -0.51 4.48 4.33
N LYS A 56 -1.54 5.30 4.54
CA LYS A 56 -2.94 4.87 4.50
C LYS A 56 -3.71 5.67 3.45
N GLU A 57 -4.44 4.97 2.61
CA GLU A 57 -5.29 5.55 1.57
C GLU A 57 -6.21 6.65 2.15
N ASN A 58 -6.32 7.79 1.46
CA ASN A 58 -7.08 8.99 1.86
C ASN A 58 -6.66 9.66 3.18
N ILE A 59 -5.58 9.18 3.81
CA ILE A 59 -5.02 9.78 5.04
C ILE A 59 -3.59 10.25 4.80
N GLY A 60 -2.76 9.46 4.13
CA GLY A 60 -1.35 9.75 3.84
C GLY A 60 -0.39 9.00 4.75
N TRP A 61 0.83 9.53 4.90
CA TRP A 61 1.83 9.01 5.84
C TRP A 61 1.37 9.27 7.28
N ILE A 62 1.00 8.19 7.98
CA ILE A 62 0.50 8.25 9.36
C ILE A 62 1.58 7.94 10.39
N ASP A 63 2.62 7.21 9.98
CA ASP A 63 3.77 6.92 10.81
C ASP A 63 5.01 6.76 9.95
N VAL A 64 6.13 7.27 10.43
CA VAL A 64 7.47 7.03 9.87
C VAL A 64 8.43 6.92 11.03
N TRP A 65 9.24 5.87 10.99
CA TRP A 65 10.25 5.56 11.98
C TRP A 65 11.57 5.24 11.29
N SER A 66 12.68 5.58 11.95
CA SER A 66 14.02 5.20 11.49
C SER A 66 14.82 4.60 12.64
N SER A 67 15.68 3.63 12.33
CA SER A 67 16.66 3.13 13.28
C SER A 67 17.84 4.10 13.44
N ASP A 68 18.61 3.97 14.51
CA ASP A 68 19.98 4.48 14.50
C ASP A 68 20.84 3.76 13.45
N TRP A 69 21.98 4.36 13.10
CA TRP A 69 23.01 3.66 12.33
C TRP A 69 23.51 2.44 13.11
N SER A 70 23.47 1.28 12.47
CA SER A 70 23.74 0.00 13.12
C SER A 70 24.39 -1.01 12.18
N THR A 71 24.50 -2.26 12.63
CA THR A 71 24.97 -3.36 11.80
C THR A 71 23.89 -3.82 10.81
N LYS A 72 24.32 -4.36 9.66
CA LYS A 72 23.41 -5.00 8.69
C LYS A 72 22.52 -6.06 9.35
N THR A 73 23.09 -6.87 10.23
CA THR A 73 22.39 -7.97 10.92
C THR A 73 21.25 -7.46 11.80
N ALA A 74 21.44 -6.33 12.49
CA ALA A 74 20.41 -5.71 13.31
C ALA A 74 19.25 -5.20 12.44
N CYS A 75 19.55 -4.49 11.35
CA CYS A 75 18.54 -3.99 10.42
C CYS A 75 17.77 -5.13 9.73
N GLU A 76 18.47 -6.17 9.29
CA GLU A 76 17.84 -7.36 8.68
C GLU A 76 16.97 -8.14 9.67
N ARG A 77 17.26 -8.08 10.98
CA ARG A 77 16.39 -8.67 12.01
C ARG A 77 15.06 -7.92 12.10
N ILE A 78 15.07 -6.60 12.01
CA ILE A 78 13.86 -5.78 11.97
C ILE A 78 13.02 -6.15 10.74
N ILE A 79 13.64 -6.19 9.55
CA ILE A 79 12.98 -6.59 8.30
C ILE A 79 12.33 -7.96 8.43
N ARG A 80 13.08 -8.97 8.91
CA ARG A 80 12.54 -10.32 9.10
C ARG A 80 11.39 -10.37 10.11
N SER A 81 11.37 -9.48 11.11
CA SER A 81 10.26 -9.39 12.05
C SER A 81 8.99 -8.91 11.35
N PHE A 82 9.09 -7.87 10.51
CA PHE A 82 7.96 -7.39 9.71
C PHE A 82 7.44 -8.45 8.72
N GLN A 83 8.35 -9.12 8.02
CA GLN A 83 8.01 -10.15 7.03
C GLN A 83 7.32 -11.39 7.62
N LYS A 84 7.38 -11.60 8.93
CA LYS A 84 6.61 -12.67 9.59
C LYS A 84 5.12 -12.34 9.74
N SER A 85 4.78 -11.06 9.76
CA SER A 85 3.42 -10.59 10.02
C SER A 85 2.73 -10.08 8.77
N ILE A 86 3.50 -9.60 7.78
CA ILE A 86 2.94 -8.92 6.61
C ILE A 86 3.68 -9.38 5.35
N PHE A 87 2.90 -9.80 4.35
CA PHE A 87 3.43 -10.17 3.05
C PHE A 87 4.11 -8.97 2.38
N THR A 88 5.38 -9.13 2.00
CA THR A 88 6.24 -8.02 1.56
C THR A 88 7.07 -8.41 0.35
N LEU A 89 7.16 -7.53 -0.63
CA LEU A 89 8.02 -7.68 -1.81
C LEU A 89 9.17 -6.68 -1.78
N GLU A 90 10.26 -7.02 -2.47
CA GLU A 90 11.32 -6.05 -2.81
C GLU A 90 10.88 -5.27 -4.04
N VAL A 91 10.85 -3.94 -3.92
CA VAL A 91 10.33 -3.04 -4.93
C VAL A 91 11.40 -2.12 -5.47
N THR A 92 11.16 -1.52 -6.64
CA THR A 92 12.08 -0.55 -7.24
C THR A 92 12.00 0.83 -6.56
N GLN A 93 12.98 1.68 -6.82
CA GLN A 93 13.02 3.08 -6.35
C GLN A 93 11.82 3.86 -6.91
N GLU A 94 11.43 3.63 -8.16
CA GLU A 94 10.31 4.31 -8.81
C GLU A 94 8.98 4.06 -8.06
N TYR A 95 8.79 2.86 -7.48
CA TYR A 95 7.63 2.58 -6.64
C TYR A 95 7.64 3.39 -5.34
N VAL A 96 8.82 3.57 -4.73
CA VAL A 96 8.98 4.36 -3.50
C VAL A 96 8.71 5.84 -3.77
N GLU A 97 9.21 6.38 -4.88
CA GLU A 97 8.93 7.76 -5.29
C GLU A 97 7.43 7.96 -5.58
N PHE A 98 6.80 7.01 -6.28
CA PHE A 98 5.37 7.01 -6.52
C PHE A 98 4.58 7.08 -5.21
N ILE A 99 4.87 6.21 -4.24
CA ILE A 99 4.09 6.15 -3.00
C ILE A 99 4.39 7.34 -2.08
N PHE A 100 5.59 7.92 -2.15
CA PHE A 100 5.91 9.17 -1.45
C PHE A 100 5.00 10.30 -1.93
N ARG A 101 4.89 10.50 -3.24
CA ARG A 101 4.05 11.54 -3.86
C ARG A 101 2.57 11.33 -3.60
N LEU A 102 2.10 10.08 -3.72
CA LEU A 102 0.70 9.73 -3.46
C LEU A 102 0.34 9.88 -1.98
N GLY A 103 1.20 9.43 -1.07
CA GLY A 103 1.00 9.58 0.36
C GLY A 103 0.93 11.05 0.77
N LEU A 104 1.81 11.89 0.23
CA LEU A 104 1.78 13.34 0.49
C LEU A 104 0.54 14.03 -0.07
N HIS A 105 0.04 13.58 -1.22
CA HIS A 105 -1.25 14.05 -1.73
C HIS A 105 -2.37 13.76 -0.74
N TRP A 106 -2.44 12.53 -0.20
CA TRP A 106 -3.44 12.23 0.83
C TRP A 106 -3.22 13.01 2.13
N ASN A 107 -1.98 13.22 2.58
CA ASN A 107 -1.69 14.08 3.72
C ASN A 107 -2.22 15.51 3.50
N SER A 108 -2.10 16.05 2.28
CA SER A 108 -2.61 17.38 1.95
C SER A 108 -4.14 17.48 2.00
N ILE A 109 -4.85 16.39 1.67
CA ILE A 109 -6.32 16.31 1.74
C ILE A 109 -6.78 16.11 3.18
N SER A 110 -6.10 15.23 3.93
CA SER A 110 -6.47 14.86 5.30
C SER A 110 -6.06 15.91 6.35
N ASN A 111 -5.23 16.89 5.97
CA ASN A 111 -4.59 17.84 6.86
C ASN A 111 -3.71 17.19 7.95
N ILE A 112 -3.17 16.00 7.68
CA ILE A 112 -2.20 15.33 8.55
C ILE A 112 -0.80 15.62 8.06
N ILE A 113 0.03 16.20 8.93
CA ILE A 113 1.43 16.48 8.64
C ILE A 113 2.26 15.20 8.87
N PRO A 114 3.06 14.72 7.89
CA PRO A 114 3.97 13.60 8.10
C PRO A 114 4.96 13.87 9.25
N LYS A 115 5.38 12.81 9.94
CA LYS A 115 6.41 12.92 10.97
C LYS A 115 7.75 13.41 10.38
N PRO A 116 8.60 14.13 11.14
CA PRO A 116 9.90 14.63 10.67
C PRO A 116 10.81 13.55 10.06
N GLU A 117 10.70 12.31 10.53
CA GLU A 117 11.41 11.16 9.98
C GLU A 117 11.12 10.91 8.51
N PHE A 118 9.94 11.31 8.01
CA PHE A 118 9.64 11.28 6.57
C PHE A 118 10.57 12.20 5.79
N LEU A 119 10.76 13.45 6.25
CA LEU A 119 11.64 14.41 5.59
C LEU A 119 13.09 13.92 5.60
N HIS A 120 13.54 13.37 6.73
CA HIS A 120 14.88 12.76 6.83
C HIS A 120 15.05 11.60 5.84
N TRP A 121 14.03 10.77 5.65
CA TRP A 121 14.07 9.69 4.67
C TRP A 121 14.24 10.23 3.25
N VAL A 122 13.43 11.23 2.88
CA VAL A 122 13.48 11.90 1.57
C VAL A 122 14.85 12.54 1.31
N GLU A 123 15.38 13.27 2.29
CA GLU A 123 16.68 13.95 2.19
C GLU A 123 17.82 12.95 1.96
N LEU A 124 17.81 11.80 2.65
CA LEU A 124 18.81 10.75 2.46
C LEU A 124 18.70 10.08 1.10
N LEU A 125 17.50 9.96 0.53
CA LEU A 125 17.33 9.42 -0.81
C LEU A 125 17.72 10.41 -1.92
N HIS A 126 18.08 11.64 -1.56
CA HIS A 126 18.30 12.75 -2.50
C HIS A 126 17.11 12.93 -3.47
N ASP A 127 15.91 12.55 -3.04
CA ASP A 127 14.71 12.71 -3.85
C ASP A 127 14.28 14.18 -3.81
N THR A 128 14.55 14.87 -4.90
CA THR A 128 14.23 16.30 -5.08
C THR A 128 12.83 16.53 -5.61
N GLN A 129 12.06 15.47 -5.89
CA GLN A 129 10.76 15.54 -6.56
C GLN A 129 9.60 15.08 -5.67
N VAL A 130 9.72 15.28 -4.36
CA VAL A 130 8.71 14.93 -3.36
C VAL A 130 7.55 15.95 -3.38
N ASN A 131 6.91 16.07 -4.53
CA ASN A 131 5.72 16.89 -4.76
C ASN A 131 4.47 16.02 -4.62
N PRO A 132 3.45 16.45 -3.84
CA PRO A 132 2.17 15.76 -3.76
C PRO A 132 1.55 15.56 -5.15
N ARG A 133 1.13 14.33 -5.46
CA ARG A 133 0.45 13.99 -6.73
C ARG A 133 -0.65 12.95 -6.53
N SER A 134 -1.82 13.19 -7.12
CA SER A 134 -2.88 12.19 -7.32
C SER A 134 -2.61 11.37 -8.58
N PHE A 135 -3.12 10.13 -8.61
CA PHE A 135 -3.00 9.25 -9.76
C PHE A 135 -4.40 8.74 -10.14
N ASP A 136 -4.78 8.89 -11.40
CA ASP A 136 -6.01 8.31 -11.95
C ASP A 136 -5.74 6.96 -12.62
N ALA A 137 -6.76 6.36 -13.24
CA ALA A 137 -6.65 5.06 -13.88
C ALA A 137 -5.62 5.07 -15.04
N ASP A 138 -5.58 6.13 -15.85
CA ASP A 138 -4.67 6.23 -16.98
C ASP A 138 -3.23 6.36 -16.51
N ASP A 139 -2.99 7.15 -15.44
CA ASP A 139 -1.69 7.21 -14.77
C ASP A 139 -1.20 5.82 -14.34
N TYR A 140 -2.08 4.99 -13.77
CA TYR A 140 -1.71 3.62 -13.38
C TYR A 140 -1.40 2.73 -14.58
N VAL A 141 -2.13 2.86 -15.69
CA VAL A 141 -1.85 2.13 -16.93
C VAL A 141 -0.46 2.49 -17.46
N TYR A 142 -0.10 3.78 -17.44
CA TYR A 142 1.24 4.23 -17.81
C TYR A 142 2.34 3.68 -16.89
N LEU A 143 2.10 3.64 -15.58
CA LEU A 143 3.03 3.05 -14.61
C LEU A 143 3.26 1.54 -14.82
N LEU A 144 2.38 0.86 -15.56
CA LEU A 144 2.51 -0.54 -15.96
C LEU A 144 3.19 -0.73 -17.31
N ASP A 145 3.74 0.34 -17.91
CA ASP A 145 4.34 0.36 -19.24
C ASP A 145 3.35 -0.04 -20.36
N LEU A 146 2.08 0.36 -20.20
CA LEU A 146 0.99 0.12 -21.16
C LEU A 146 0.45 1.43 -21.73
N ASP A 147 -0.12 1.38 -22.94
CA ASP A 147 -0.90 2.49 -23.48
C ASP A 147 -2.27 2.57 -22.77
N PRO A 148 -2.86 3.76 -22.53
CA PRO A 148 -4.15 3.92 -21.85
C PRO A 148 -5.30 3.10 -22.47
N ASP A 149 -5.29 2.93 -23.80
CA ASP A 149 -6.28 2.16 -24.52
C ASP A 149 -6.07 0.63 -24.44
N THR A 150 -4.99 0.18 -23.80
CA THR A 150 -4.64 -1.25 -23.69
C THR A 150 -5.64 -1.97 -22.82
N LYS A 151 -6.47 -2.83 -23.40
CA LYS A 151 -7.44 -3.65 -22.64
C LYS A 151 -6.89 -5.05 -22.35
N PRO A 152 -7.23 -5.66 -21.20
CA PRO A 152 -6.96 -7.07 -20.98
C PRO A 152 -7.58 -7.92 -22.09
N THR A 153 -6.78 -8.83 -22.63
CA THR A 153 -7.25 -9.82 -23.61
C THR A 153 -8.25 -10.80 -22.98
N PRO A 154 -9.14 -11.45 -23.77
CA PRO A 154 -10.04 -12.47 -23.24
C PRO A 154 -9.34 -13.61 -22.48
N PHE A 155 -8.09 -13.92 -22.85
CA PHE A 155 -7.27 -14.88 -22.16
C PHE A 155 -6.82 -14.38 -20.78
N GLN A 156 -6.32 -13.14 -20.70
CA GLN A 156 -5.96 -12.50 -19.42
C GLN A 156 -7.18 -12.35 -18.51
N ILE A 157 -8.35 -11.98 -19.06
CA ILE A 157 -9.63 -11.93 -18.32
C ILE A 157 -9.92 -13.29 -17.69
N ARG A 158 -9.90 -14.37 -18.47
CA ARG A 158 -10.17 -15.72 -17.95
C ARG A 158 -9.18 -16.11 -16.85
N GLN A 159 -7.87 -15.93 -17.09
CA GLN A 159 -6.85 -16.26 -16.09
C GLN A 159 -6.97 -15.42 -14.82
N GLY A 160 -7.21 -14.11 -14.96
CA GLY A 160 -7.39 -13.20 -13.84
C GLY A 160 -8.63 -13.56 -13.02
N MET A 161 -9.74 -13.92 -13.67
CA MET A 161 -10.96 -14.38 -12.98
C MET A 161 -10.69 -15.66 -12.18
N ASP A 162 -10.07 -16.66 -12.81
CA ASP A 162 -9.73 -17.94 -12.16
C ASP A 162 -8.78 -17.74 -10.97
N ALA A 163 -7.76 -16.89 -11.13
CA ALA A 163 -6.79 -16.57 -10.08
C ALA A 163 -7.43 -15.77 -8.94
N SER A 164 -8.23 -14.75 -9.27
CA SER A 164 -8.86 -13.85 -8.31
C SER A 164 -9.80 -14.58 -7.36
N GLY A 165 -10.50 -15.59 -7.86
CA GLY A 165 -11.34 -16.45 -7.04
C GLY A 165 -10.60 -17.27 -6.00
N GLN A 166 -9.26 -17.25 -5.94
CA GLN A 166 -8.46 -17.95 -4.94
C GLN A 166 -7.65 -17.01 -4.05
N TRP A 167 -7.65 -15.71 -4.32
CA TRP A 167 -6.77 -14.75 -3.63
C TRP A 167 -6.97 -14.74 -2.11
N LEU A 168 -8.20 -14.57 -1.62
CA LEU A 168 -8.44 -14.50 -0.17
C LEU A 168 -8.23 -15.86 0.53
N ARG A 169 -8.26 -16.97 -0.20
CA ARG A 169 -8.08 -18.32 0.37
C ARG A 169 -6.63 -18.79 0.38
N GLN A 170 -5.83 -18.38 -0.60
CA GLN A 170 -4.49 -18.92 -0.83
C GLN A 170 -3.40 -17.83 -0.94
N GLY A 171 -3.78 -16.59 -1.22
CA GLY A 171 -2.86 -15.48 -1.40
C GLY A 171 -2.48 -14.86 -0.07
N GLU A 172 -1.24 -15.08 0.37
CA GLU A 172 -0.68 -14.41 1.56
C GLU A 172 -0.76 -12.87 1.45
N PHE A 173 -0.71 -12.32 0.22
CA PHE A 173 -0.85 -10.88 -0.02
C PHE A 173 -2.26 -10.34 0.29
N ALA A 174 -3.29 -11.18 0.25
CA ALA A 174 -4.68 -10.84 0.52
C ALA A 174 -5.10 -11.21 1.96
N ALA A 175 -4.15 -11.63 2.79
CA ALA A 175 -4.41 -11.88 4.20
C ALA A 175 -4.91 -10.58 4.87
N GLY A 176 -6.06 -10.66 5.53
CA GLY A 176 -6.68 -9.49 6.18
C GLY A 176 -7.41 -8.56 5.21
N TRP A 177 -7.73 -8.99 3.99
CA TRP A 177 -8.61 -8.23 3.11
C TRP A 177 -10.07 -8.37 3.56
N PHE A 178 -10.61 -7.27 4.07
CA PHE A 178 -12.04 -7.03 4.28
C PHE A 178 -12.28 -5.53 4.22
N GLU A 179 -13.53 -5.12 3.95
CA GLU A 179 -13.93 -3.72 4.01
C GLU A 179 -14.35 -3.36 5.43
N ALA A 180 -14.06 -2.14 5.87
CA ALA A 180 -14.34 -1.69 7.22
C ALA A 180 -14.73 -0.21 7.26
N GLY A 181 -15.46 0.16 8.30
CA GLY A 181 -15.87 1.52 8.60
C GLY A 181 -17.38 1.72 8.56
N ASP A 182 -17.82 2.94 8.85
CA ASP A 182 -19.19 3.30 9.19
C ASP A 182 -20.24 2.82 8.17
N HIS A 183 -19.89 2.80 6.88
CA HIS A 183 -20.78 2.32 5.81
C HIS A 183 -21.07 0.81 5.89
N VAL A 184 -20.11 0.00 6.35
CA VAL A 184 -20.28 -1.43 6.58
C VAL A 184 -21.11 -1.67 7.84
N GLU A 185 -20.83 -0.93 8.91
CA GLU A 185 -21.59 -0.99 10.17
C GLU A 185 -23.05 -0.62 9.95
N THR A 186 -23.30 0.50 9.26
CA THR A 186 -24.65 0.95 8.89
C THR A 186 -25.40 -0.12 8.10
N TYR A 187 -24.71 -0.75 7.14
CA TYR A 187 -25.28 -1.85 6.34
C TYR A 187 -25.65 -3.05 7.23
N ILE A 188 -24.76 -3.44 8.15
CA ILE A 188 -24.99 -4.56 9.06
C ILE A 188 -26.19 -4.32 9.97
N GLU A 189 -26.31 -3.10 10.49
CA GLU A 189 -27.38 -2.73 11.43
C GLU A 189 -28.75 -2.60 10.77
N ASN A 190 -28.81 -2.08 9.53
CA ASN A 190 -30.07 -1.59 8.95
C ASN A 190 -30.51 -2.33 7.68
N ASP A 191 -29.57 -2.91 6.94
CA ASP A 191 -29.80 -3.35 5.56
C ASP A 191 -29.51 -4.84 5.32
N ILE A 192 -29.08 -5.59 6.34
CA ILE A 192 -28.92 -7.05 6.19
C ILE A 192 -30.30 -7.70 5.99
N PRO A 193 -30.49 -8.51 4.92
CA PRO A 193 -31.76 -9.20 4.69
C PRO A 193 -32.09 -10.25 5.77
N ASP A 194 -33.36 -10.26 6.22
CA ASP A 194 -33.90 -11.22 7.23
C ASP A 194 -33.95 -12.69 6.76
N ALA A 195 -33.82 -12.94 5.45
CA ALA A 195 -33.93 -14.28 4.87
C ALA A 195 -32.76 -14.56 3.92
N ALA A 196 -32.48 -15.84 3.69
CA ALA A 196 -31.39 -16.41 2.86
C ALA A 196 -31.37 -16.03 1.37
N VAL A 197 -31.97 -14.90 0.99
CA VAL A 197 -31.57 -14.13 -0.18
C VAL A 197 -30.07 -13.90 -0.04
N ASN A 198 -29.33 -14.18 -1.10
CA ASN A 198 -27.87 -14.31 -1.07
C ASN A 198 -27.21 -13.07 -0.44
N VAL A 199 -26.95 -13.14 0.87
CA VAL A 199 -26.44 -12.03 1.69
C VAL A 199 -25.12 -11.50 1.15
N ILE A 200 -24.38 -12.36 0.44
CA ILE A 200 -23.14 -12.00 -0.24
C ILE A 200 -23.44 -11.09 -1.43
N GLU A 201 -24.39 -11.45 -2.30
CA GLU A 201 -24.79 -10.61 -3.44
C GLU A 201 -25.39 -9.28 -2.96
N HIS A 202 -26.19 -9.31 -1.89
CA HIS A 202 -26.71 -8.09 -1.27
C HIS A 202 -25.58 -7.21 -0.71
N CYS A 203 -24.62 -7.80 -0.01
CA CYS A 203 -23.44 -7.09 0.50
C CYS A 203 -22.61 -6.49 -0.64
N VAL A 204 -22.34 -7.26 -1.71
CA VAL A 204 -21.64 -6.73 -2.89
C VAL A 204 -22.38 -5.53 -3.47
N LYS A 205 -23.70 -5.62 -3.62
CA LYS A 205 -24.52 -4.56 -4.20
C LYS A 205 -24.64 -3.30 -3.32
N HIS A 206 -24.74 -3.45 -2.00
CA HIS A 206 -25.05 -2.35 -1.09
C HIS A 206 -23.82 -1.78 -0.37
N VAL A 207 -22.77 -2.58 -0.19
CA VAL A 207 -21.50 -2.16 0.42
C VAL A 207 -20.47 -1.83 -0.65
N PHE A 208 -20.24 -2.75 -1.61
CA PHE A 208 -19.10 -2.63 -2.52
C PHE A 208 -19.36 -1.83 -3.79
N GLU A 209 -20.55 -1.93 -4.41
CA GLU A 209 -20.88 -1.12 -5.59
C GLU A 209 -20.74 0.40 -5.33
N PRO A 210 -21.20 0.97 -4.20
CA PRO A 210 -20.99 2.39 -3.90
C PRO A 210 -19.51 2.81 -3.82
N ILE A 211 -18.62 1.88 -3.46
CA ILE A 211 -17.18 2.09 -3.34
C ILE A 211 -16.38 1.39 -4.46
N ARG A 212 -17.03 1.06 -5.58
CA ARG A 212 -16.42 0.39 -6.75
C ARG A 212 -15.08 1.02 -7.15
N GLN A 213 -15.05 2.34 -7.26
CA GLN A 213 -13.86 3.07 -7.72
C GLN A 213 -12.69 2.99 -6.73
N LYS A 214 -12.98 2.97 -5.42
CA LYS A 214 -11.96 2.75 -4.38
C LYS A 214 -11.25 1.41 -4.59
N TRP A 215 -12.01 0.34 -4.83
CA TRP A 215 -11.44 -1.00 -5.05
C TRP A 215 -10.76 -1.13 -6.42
N ALA A 216 -11.25 -0.46 -7.47
CA ALA A 216 -10.53 -0.40 -8.75
C ALA A 216 -9.14 0.22 -8.59
N LEU A 217 -9.08 1.42 -7.99
CA LEU A 217 -7.81 2.14 -7.77
C LEU A 217 -6.87 1.35 -6.86
N ARG A 218 -7.39 0.69 -5.83
CA ARG A 218 -6.58 -0.20 -4.98
C ARG A 218 -5.97 -1.35 -5.77
N LEU A 219 -6.72 -1.97 -6.67
CA LEU A 219 -6.19 -3.03 -7.52
C LEU A 219 -5.19 -2.51 -8.56
N TYR A 220 -5.38 -1.32 -9.11
CA TYR A 220 -4.36 -0.68 -9.94
C TYR A 220 -3.06 -0.46 -9.17
N ARG A 221 -3.14 -0.01 -7.91
CA ARG A 221 -1.97 0.10 -7.03
C ARG A 221 -1.31 -1.26 -6.74
N MET A 222 -2.11 -2.30 -6.50
CA MET A 222 -1.60 -3.68 -6.33
C MET A 222 -0.92 -4.18 -7.61
N ALA A 223 -1.45 -3.84 -8.79
CA ALA A 223 -0.84 -4.16 -10.07
C ALA A 223 0.54 -3.48 -10.20
N PHE A 224 0.63 -2.17 -9.90
CA PHE A 224 1.89 -1.47 -9.95
C PHE A 224 2.89 -2.00 -8.92
N TRP A 225 2.46 -2.28 -7.69
CA TRP A 225 3.29 -2.92 -6.66
C TRP A 225 3.87 -4.27 -7.12
N ALA A 226 3.03 -5.11 -7.75
CA ALA A 226 3.48 -6.39 -8.30
C ALA A 226 4.37 -6.22 -9.54
N HIS A 227 4.18 -5.16 -10.34
CA HIS A 227 5.00 -4.81 -11.51
C HIS A 227 6.40 -4.36 -11.08
N SER A 228 6.48 -3.52 -10.06
CA SER A 228 7.72 -3.00 -9.48
C SER A 228 8.48 -4.04 -8.65
N ASN A 229 8.05 -5.30 -8.62
CA ASN A 229 8.72 -6.37 -7.91
C ASN A 229 10.07 -6.71 -8.54
N ALA A 230 11.16 -6.24 -7.92
CA ALA A 230 12.53 -6.38 -8.41
C ALA A 230 12.95 -7.85 -8.59
N LYS A 231 12.34 -8.78 -7.83
CA LYS A 231 12.69 -10.20 -7.84
C LYS A 231 11.75 -11.06 -8.69
N ARG A 232 10.67 -10.48 -9.24
CA ARG A 232 9.64 -11.20 -10.03
C ARG A 232 9.08 -12.44 -9.32
N ARG A 233 8.94 -12.38 -7.99
CA ARG A 233 8.37 -13.43 -7.13
C ARG A 233 7.13 -12.93 -6.43
N GLY A 234 5.97 -13.56 -6.60
CA GLY A 234 4.73 -13.14 -5.94
C GLY A 234 3.56 -13.14 -6.91
N PRO A 235 2.49 -12.39 -6.60
CA PRO A 235 1.33 -12.28 -7.48
C PRO A 235 1.69 -11.61 -8.80
N LYS A 236 0.94 -11.92 -9.86
CA LYS A 236 1.17 -11.32 -11.18
C LYS A 236 0.48 -9.98 -11.28
N SER A 237 1.21 -8.95 -11.70
CA SER A 237 0.66 -7.62 -11.96
C SER A 237 -0.55 -7.65 -12.90
N VAL A 238 -0.47 -8.45 -13.97
CA VAL A 238 -1.55 -8.57 -14.97
C VAL A 238 -2.88 -9.05 -14.37
N ASP A 239 -2.86 -9.88 -13.32
CA ASP A 239 -4.10 -10.39 -12.72
C ASP A 239 -4.81 -9.25 -11.97
N PHE A 240 -4.07 -8.43 -11.22
CA PHE A 240 -4.59 -7.23 -10.56
C PHE A 240 -5.05 -6.18 -11.56
N TYR A 241 -4.25 -5.90 -12.60
CA TYR A 241 -4.61 -4.97 -13.67
C TYR A 241 -5.93 -5.38 -14.34
N THR A 242 -6.06 -6.67 -14.66
CA THR A 242 -7.26 -7.22 -15.28
C THR A 242 -8.48 -7.02 -14.39
N MET A 243 -8.37 -7.34 -13.09
CA MET A 243 -9.50 -7.15 -12.16
C MET A 243 -9.82 -5.66 -11.95
N ALA A 244 -8.81 -4.79 -11.84
CA ALA A 244 -9.00 -3.35 -11.75
C ALA A 244 -9.78 -2.80 -12.95
N HIS A 245 -9.40 -3.22 -14.16
CA HIS A 245 -10.06 -2.83 -15.41
C HIS A 245 -11.52 -3.32 -15.46
N LEU A 246 -11.80 -4.55 -15.01
CA LEU A 246 -13.17 -5.07 -14.96
C LEU A 246 -14.04 -4.37 -13.93
N ILE A 247 -13.49 -3.98 -12.77
CA ILE A 247 -14.20 -3.18 -11.76
C ILE A 247 -14.49 -1.78 -12.28
N HIS A 248 -13.54 -1.16 -12.97
CA HIS A 248 -13.70 0.17 -13.54
C HIS A 248 -14.77 0.20 -14.65
N GLY A 249 -14.97 -0.91 -15.36
CA GLY A 249 -16.02 -1.06 -16.36
C GLY A 249 -17.42 -1.33 -15.77
N ASP A 250 -18.39 -1.61 -16.64
CA ASP A 250 -19.80 -1.78 -16.27
C ASP A 250 -20.17 -3.20 -15.80
N LEU A 251 -19.19 -4.10 -15.65
CA LEU A 251 -19.47 -5.45 -15.18
C LEU A 251 -19.95 -5.38 -13.71
N PRO A 252 -21.13 -5.97 -13.37
CA PRO A 252 -21.57 -6.04 -11.98
C PRO A 252 -20.52 -6.71 -11.09
N LEU A 253 -20.24 -6.14 -9.91
CA LEU A 253 -19.18 -6.65 -9.03
C LEU A 253 -19.46 -8.07 -8.55
N GLU A 254 -20.73 -8.48 -8.49
CA GLU A 254 -21.13 -9.84 -8.10
C GLU A 254 -20.65 -10.93 -9.06
N HIS A 255 -20.33 -10.55 -10.30
CA HIS A 255 -19.75 -11.47 -11.29
C HIS A 255 -18.24 -11.66 -11.11
N LEU A 256 -17.58 -10.82 -10.31
CA LEU A 256 -16.15 -10.92 -10.01
C LEU A 256 -15.93 -11.86 -8.82
N PRO A 257 -15.22 -13.00 -8.99
CA PRO A 257 -15.09 -14.01 -7.95
C PRO A 257 -14.54 -13.47 -6.62
N PHE A 258 -13.47 -12.65 -6.69
CA PHE A 258 -12.84 -12.12 -5.48
C PHE A 258 -13.73 -11.11 -4.73
N MET A 259 -14.67 -10.43 -5.40
CA MET A 259 -15.58 -9.48 -4.74
C MET A 259 -16.59 -10.23 -3.86
N ARG A 260 -17.03 -11.40 -4.29
CA ARG A 260 -17.87 -12.30 -3.46
C ARG A 260 -17.09 -12.79 -2.24
N ASP A 261 -15.83 -13.20 -2.45
CA ASP A 261 -14.94 -13.63 -1.36
C ASP A 261 -14.68 -12.48 -0.37
N LEU A 262 -14.48 -11.27 -0.86
CA LEU A 262 -14.26 -10.07 -0.05
C LEU A 262 -15.51 -9.68 0.76
N ALA A 263 -16.70 -9.79 0.16
CA ALA A 263 -17.96 -9.61 0.87
C ALA A 263 -18.14 -10.65 1.98
N MET A 264 -17.80 -11.92 1.72
CA MET A 264 -17.81 -12.96 2.77
C MET A 264 -16.84 -12.63 3.91
N ALA A 265 -15.60 -12.23 3.59
CA ALA A 265 -14.59 -11.87 4.58
C ALA A 265 -15.03 -10.67 5.43
N THR A 266 -15.67 -9.68 4.81
CA THR A 266 -16.23 -8.50 5.47
C THR A 266 -17.33 -8.86 6.45
N LEU A 267 -18.33 -9.64 6.02
CA LEU A 267 -19.40 -10.10 6.90
C LEU A 267 -18.87 -10.95 8.07
N SER A 268 -17.86 -11.79 7.80
CA SER A 268 -17.27 -12.66 8.82
C SER A 268 -16.50 -11.87 9.88
N ALA A 269 -15.74 -10.85 9.46
CA ALA A 269 -14.98 -9.99 10.37
C ALA A 269 -15.90 -9.30 11.40
N TYR A 270 -17.04 -8.78 10.95
CA TYR A 270 -18.00 -8.13 11.84
C TYR A 270 -18.84 -9.12 12.65
N ALA A 271 -19.17 -10.31 12.12
CA ALA A 271 -19.84 -11.35 12.92
C ALA A 271 -19.00 -11.77 14.14
N ASP A 272 -17.68 -11.86 13.97
CA ASP A 272 -16.74 -12.15 15.07
C ASP A 272 -16.60 -11.01 16.08
N GLU A 273 -16.89 -9.76 15.70
CA GLU A 273 -16.89 -8.60 16.59
C GLU A 273 -18.20 -8.52 17.40
N PHE A 274 -19.37 -8.61 16.75
CA PHE A 274 -20.67 -8.61 17.43
C PHE A 274 -20.90 -9.85 18.31
N GLY A 275 -20.30 -10.99 17.95
CA GLY A 275 -20.31 -12.21 18.76
C GLY A 275 -19.51 -12.10 20.07
N LYS A 276 -18.54 -11.19 20.14
CA LYS A 276 -17.71 -10.95 21.35
C LYS A 276 -18.34 -9.96 22.33
N GLU A 277 -19.22 -9.06 21.88
CA GLU A 277 -19.95 -8.14 22.76
C GLU A 277 -21.17 -8.79 23.43
N SER A 278 -21.56 -9.99 22.98
CA SER A 278 -22.72 -10.74 23.48
C SER A 278 -22.37 -11.81 24.55
N THR A 279 -21.13 -11.82 25.07
CA THR A 279 -20.65 -12.70 26.15
C THR A 279 -19.97 -11.91 27.25
#